data_AF-A0A1G1H4S3-F1
#
_entry.id   AF-A0A1G1H4S3-F1
#
_cell.length_a   1.000
_cell.length_b   1.000
_cell.length_c   1.000
_cell.angle_alpha   90.00
_cell.angle_beta   90.00
_cell.angle_gamma   90.00
#
_symmetry.space_group_name_H-M   'P 1'
#
loop_
_entity.id
_entity.type
_entity.pdbx_description
1 polymer ?
#
loop_
_entity_poly.entity_id
_entity_poly.type
_entity_poly.pdbx_seq_one_letter_code
_entity_poly.pdbx_strand_id
1 'polypeptide(L)' 'MSRILNLSAHTTDEDLNHLTTLLLYHLVEQNGGQVQFKLEDAHRARENLATKMVQMQVGDEVRLKIIDRLPELQ' A
#
# COMPACT_ATOMS: atom_id res chain seq x y z
N MET A 1 3.35 -7.93 -19.38
CA MET A 1 3.18 -8.99 -18.34
C MET A 1 2.74 -8.30 -17.06
N SER A 2 1.67 -8.76 -16.40
CA SER A 2 1.22 -8.15 -15.14
C SER A 2 1.84 -8.85 -13.93
N ARG A 3 2.44 -8.08 -13.00
CA ARG A 3 3.00 -8.60 -11.74
C ARG A 3 2.05 -8.27 -10.59
N ILE A 4 1.78 -9.24 -9.72
CA ILE A 4 1.03 -9.01 -8.47
C ILE A 4 2.04 -8.91 -7.33
N LEU A 5 1.99 -7.81 -6.59
CA LEU A 5 2.80 -7.55 -5.41
C LEU A 5 1.88 -7.38 -4.21
N ASN A 6 2.29 -7.95 -3.09
CA ASN A 6 1.52 -7.99 -1.86
C ASN A 6 2.24 -7.15 -0.81
N LEU A 7 1.77 -5.93 -0.58
CA LEU A 7 2.30 -5.01 0.42
C LEU A 7 1.74 -5.38 1.79
N SER A 8 2.60 -5.96 2.63
CA SER A 8 2.32 -6.25 4.04
C SER A 8 3.32 -5.54 4.95
N ALA A 9 3.06 -5.55 6.26
CA ALA A 9 3.97 -5.00 7.28
C ALA A 9 5.37 -5.65 7.28
N HIS A 10 5.55 -6.80 6.61
CA HIS A 10 6.79 -7.59 6.60
C HIS A 10 7.56 -7.51 5.27
N THR A 11 7.20 -6.59 4.36
CA THR A 11 7.79 -6.52 3.03
C THR A 11 9.08 -5.68 3.07
N THR A 12 10.23 -6.25 2.67
CA THR A 12 11.57 -5.62 2.78
C THR A 12 12.29 -5.44 1.43
N ASP A 13 11.56 -5.32 0.32
CA ASP A 13 12.11 -5.28 -1.04
C ASP A 13 12.40 -3.82 -1.50
N GLU A 14 13.58 -3.54 -2.07
CA GLU A 14 14.01 -2.20 -2.53
C GLU A 14 13.12 -1.67 -3.66
N ASP A 15 12.70 -2.54 -4.59
CA ASP A 15 11.79 -2.16 -5.69
C ASP A 15 10.45 -1.66 -5.15
N LEU A 16 10.02 -2.24 -4.02
CA LEU A 16 8.79 -1.88 -3.33
C LEU A 16 8.88 -0.48 -2.72
N ASN A 17 10.06 -0.12 -2.19
CA ASN A 17 10.29 1.19 -1.60
C ASN A 17 10.23 2.30 -2.67
N HIS A 18 10.84 2.03 -3.84
CA HIS A 18 10.73 2.92 -4.99
C HIS A 18 9.28 3.11 -5.44
N LEU A 19 8.52 2.03 -5.62
CA LEU A 19 7.10 2.10 -5.98
C LEU A 19 6.24 2.80 -4.93
N THR A 20 6.51 2.56 -3.64
CA THR A 20 5.79 3.22 -2.53
C THR A 20 6.02 4.72 -2.56
N THR A 21 7.24 5.17 -2.85
CA THR A 21 7.58 6.59 -3.00
C THR A 21 6.80 7.24 -4.15
N LEU A 22 6.73 6.57 -5.30
CA LEU A 22 5.96 7.05 -6.46
C LEU A 22 4.46 7.15 -6.16
N LEU A 23 3.90 6.13 -5.50
CA LEU A 23 2.49 6.10 -5.11
C LEU A 23 2.16 7.19 -4.09
N LEU A 24 3.06 7.46 -3.13
CA LEU A 24 2.89 8.53 -2.16
C LEU A 24 2.90 9.90 -2.87
N TYR A 25 3.84 10.13 -3.79
CA TYR A 25 3.88 11.35 -4.57
C TYR A 25 2.58 11.55 -5.36
N HIS A 26 2.15 10.52 -6.09
CA HIS A 26 0.91 10.58 -6.87
C HIS A 26 -0.31 10.89 -6.01
N LEU A 27 -0.43 10.26 -4.83
CA LEU A 27 -1.51 10.54 -3.88
C LEU A 27 -1.50 12.01 -3.44
N VAL A 28 -0.33 12.54 -3.07
CA VAL A 28 -0.19 13.93 -2.61
C VAL A 28 -0.53 14.91 -3.73
N GLU A 29 -0.06 14.65 -4.95
CA GLU A 29 -0.37 15.45 -6.14
C GLU A 29 -1.88 15.49 -6.43
N GLN A 30 -2.56 14.33 -6.40
CA GLN A 30 -4.00 14.25 -6.62
C GLN A 30 -4.84 14.95 -5.53
N ASN A 31 -4.27 15.15 -4.33
CA ASN A 31 -4.90 15.87 -3.23
C ASN A 31 -4.50 17.36 -3.18
N GLY A 32 -3.97 17.92 -4.28
CA GLY A 32 -3.65 19.34 -4.38
C GLY A 32 -2.29 19.71 -3.76
N GLY A 33 -1.37 18.75 -3.67
CA GLY A 33 -0.01 18.96 -3.19
C GLY A 33 0.17 18.80 -1.68
N GLN A 34 -0.91 18.50 -0.94
CA GLN A 34 -0.85 18.29 0.51
C GLN A 34 -1.91 17.27 0.96
N VAL A 35 -1.52 16.35 1.84
CA VAL A 35 -2.43 15.43 2.53
C VAL A 35 -2.26 15.64 4.03
N GLN A 36 -3.37 15.80 4.75
CA GLN A 36 -3.39 15.89 6.21
C GLN A 36 -4.23 14.76 6.79
N PHE A 37 -3.71 14.07 7.80
CA PHE A 37 -4.41 13.04 8.55
C PHE A 37 -4.04 13.12 10.03
N LYS A 38 -4.89 12.56 10.90
CA LYS A 38 -4.62 12.54 12.35
C LYS A 38 -3.71 11.35 12.70
N LEU A 39 -2.97 11.47 13.80
CA LEU A 39 -2.21 10.34 14.36
C LEU A 39 -3.10 9.11 14.63
N GLU A 40 -4.35 9.32 15.04
CA GLU A 40 -5.35 8.27 15.22
C GLU A 40 -5.63 7.48 13.93
N ASP A 41 -5.64 8.16 12.78
CA ASP A 41 -5.82 7.50 11.48
C ASP A 41 -4.63 6.59 11.15
N ALA A 42 -3.41 6.99 11.53
CA ALA A 42 -2.21 6.18 11.37
C ALA A 42 -2.24 4.93 12.27
N HIS A 43 -2.70 5.07 13.51
CA HIS A 43 -2.89 3.92 14.41
C HIS A 43 -3.93 2.93 13.87
N ARG A 44 -5.09 3.43 13.42
CA ARG A 44 -6.14 2.60 12.81
C ARG A 44 -5.63 1.90 11.55
N ALA A 45 -4.86 2.59 10.71
CA ALA A 45 -4.26 1.98 9.52
C ALA A 45 -3.29 0.84 9.90
N ARG A 46 -2.45 1.03 10.93
CA ARG A 46 -1.55 0.00 11.44
C ARG A 46 -2.29 -1.22 11.97
N GLU A 47 -3.37 -1.03 12.72
CA GLU A 47 -4.21 -2.12 13.22
C GLU A 47 -4.87 -2.89 12.08
N ASN A 48 -5.43 -2.18 11.10
CA ASN A 48 -6.04 -2.80 9.92
C ASN A 48 -5.01 -3.62 9.12
N LEU A 49 -3.76 -3.16 9.02
CA LEU A 49 -2.69 -3.91 8.34
C LEU A 49 -2.31 -5.22 9.04
N ALA A 50 -2.75 -5.47 10.28
CA ALA A 50 -2.53 -6.76 10.94
C ALA A 50 -3.38 -7.89 10.32
N THR A 51 -4.60 -7.57 9.88
CA THR A 51 -5.56 -8.52 9.30
C THR A 51 -5.75 -8.33 7.80
N LYS A 52 -5.28 -7.20 7.26
CA LYS A 52 -5.38 -6.83 5.85
C LYS A 52 -4.02 -6.58 5.22
N MET A 53 -4.01 -6.44 3.90
CA MET A 53 -2.83 -6.12 3.11
C MET A 53 -3.24 -5.35 1.86
N VAL A 54 -2.31 -4.59 1.28
CA VAL A 54 -2.56 -3.90 0.02
C VAL A 54 -2.00 -4.77 -1.11
N GLN A 55 -2.87 -5.26 -1.99
CA GLN A 55 -2.46 -5.91 -3.22
C GLN A 55 -2.28 -4.86 -4.30
N MET A 56 -1.09 -4.87 -4.91
CA MET A 56 -0.73 -4.06 -6.06
C MET A 56 -0.69 -4.95 -7.30
N GLN A 57 -1.40 -4.55 -8.34
CA GLN A 57 -1.30 -5.15 -9.66
C GLN A 57 -0.61 -4.14 -10.58
N VAL A 58 0.55 -4.52 -11.10
CA VAL A 58 1.36 -3.69 -12.02
C VAL A 58 1.20 -4.24 -13.42
N GLY A 59 0.68 -3.43 -14.35
CA GLY A 59 0.56 -3.71 -15.78
C GLY A 59 0.72 -2.43 -16.59
N ASP A 60 -0.15 -2.19 -17.57
CA ASP A 60 -0.24 -0.89 -18.26
C ASP A 60 -0.73 0.24 -17.32
N GLU A 61 -1.38 -0.15 -16.23
CA GLU A 61 -1.78 0.68 -15.10
C GLU A 61 -1.33 0.03 -13.78
N VAL A 62 -1.19 0.85 -12.73
CA VAL A 62 -0.95 0.38 -11.36
C VAL A 62 -2.25 0.43 -10.58
N ARG A 63 -2.75 -0.72 -10.15
CA ARG A 63 -3.97 -0.82 -9.32
C ARG A 63 -3.65 -1.27 -7.91
N LEU A 64 -4.17 -0.55 -6.93
CA LEU A 64 -4.07 -0.87 -5.51
C LEU A 64 -5.44 -1.27 -4.97
N LYS A 65 -5.50 -2.36 -4.19
CA LYS A 65 -6.70 -2.76 -3.46
C LYS A 65 -6.35 -3.31 -2.08
N ILE A 66 -7.19 -3.05 -1.09
CA ILE A 66 -7.09 -3.71 0.22
C ILE A 66 -7.75 -5.08 0.12
N ILE A 67 -7.06 -6.12 0.58
CA ILE A 67 -7.58 -7.48 0.72
C ILE A 67 -7.34 -7.98 2.15
N ASP A 68 -8.10 -8.96 2.58
CA ASP A 68 -7.82 -9.66 3.84
C ASP A 68 -6.57 -10.55 3.67
N ARG A 69 -5.78 -10.68 4.74
CA ARG A 69 -4.65 -11.61 4.75
C ARG A 69 -5.20 -13.04 4.73
N LEU A 70 -4.69 -13.86 3.82
CA LEU A 70 -5.07 -15.27 3.76
C LEU A 70 -4.60 -16.00 5.04
N PRO A 71 -5.42 -16.89 5.63
CA PRO A 71 -5.10 -17.60 6.88
C PRO A 71 -3.79 -18.40 6.82
N GLU A 72 -3.38 -18.79 5.62
CA GLU A 72 -2.24 -19.68 5.35
C GLU A 72 -0.86 -18.98 5.45
N LEU A 73 -0.85 -17.67 5.72
CA LEU A 73 0.36 -16.83 5.83
C LEU A 73 0.62 -16.31 7.26
N GLN A 74 -0.03 -16.89 8.28
CA GLN A 74 0.19 -16.56 9.70
C GLN A 74 1.34 -17.34 10.33
#